data_AF-A0A963UMI7-F1
#
_entry.id   AF-A0A963UMI7-F1
#
_cell.length_a   1.000
_cell.length_b   1.000
_cell.length_c   1.000
_cell.angle_alpha   90.00
_cell.angle_beta   90.00
_cell.angle_gamma   90.00
#
_symmetry.space_group_name_H-M   'P 1'
#
loop_
_entity.id
_entity.type
_entity.pdbx_description
1 polymer ?
#
loop_
_entity_poly.entity_id
_entity_poly.type
_entity_poly.pdbx_seq_one_letter_code
_entity_poly.pdbx_strand_id
1 'polypeptide(L)'
;MSELTTPAARPANPRFSSGPCTKIPGFSLNMLADAPLGRSHRAAIGKARLAEAIDLTRDVLGVPADYRIGIVPASDTGAVEMALWSLLGARPVEMLA
;
A
#
# COMPACT_ATOMS: atom_id res chain seq x y z
N MET A 1 40.18 -3.35 -8.56
CA MET A 1 38.76 -3.51 -8.92
C MET A 1 38.45 -4.99 -8.85
N SER A 2 37.45 -5.40 -8.06
CA SER A 2 37.00 -6.80 -8.03
C SER A 2 36.53 -7.19 -9.43
N GLU A 3 36.97 -8.34 -9.95
CA GLU A 3 36.31 -8.92 -11.11
C GLU A 3 34.86 -9.27 -10.73
N LEU A 4 33.91 -8.74 -11.48
CA LEU A 4 32.50 -9.05 -11.34
C LEU A 4 32.19 -10.21 -12.28
N THR A 5 31.91 -11.39 -11.72
CA THR A 5 31.52 -12.57 -12.50
C THR A 5 30.10 -12.36 -13.03
N THR A 6 29.93 -12.40 -14.34
CA THR A 6 28.60 -12.30 -14.96
C THR A 6 27.73 -13.50 -14.52
N PRO A 7 26.49 -13.28 -14.03
CA PRO A 7 25.60 -14.38 -13.67
C PRO A 7 25.35 -15.31 -14.86
N ALA A 8 25.43 -16.63 -14.62
CA ALA A 8 25.23 -17.64 -15.66
C ALA A 8 23.81 -17.64 -16.25
N ALA A 9 22.83 -17.10 -15.51
CA ALA A 9 21.44 -16.99 -15.96
C ALA A 9 20.87 -15.61 -15.62
N ARG A 10 19.95 -15.14 -16.48
CA ARG A 10 19.13 -13.97 -16.19
C ARG A 10 17.99 -14.34 -15.24
N PRO A 11 17.54 -13.43 -14.36
CA PRO A 11 16.38 -13.66 -13.52
C PRO A 11 15.13 -13.85 -14.39
N ALA A 12 14.23 -14.75 -13.96
CA ALA A 12 12.95 -14.96 -14.63
C ALA A 12 12.07 -13.69 -14.67
N ASN A 13 12.27 -12.78 -13.72
CA ASN A 13 11.60 -11.49 -13.68
C ASN A 13 12.60 -10.36 -13.35
N PRO A 14 13.06 -9.58 -14.34
CA PRO A 14 14.07 -8.53 -14.15
C PRO A 14 13.49 -7.19 -13.67
N ARG A 15 12.29 -7.17 -13.06
CA ARG A 15 11.62 -5.94 -12.59
C ARG A 15 11.98 -5.65 -11.14
N PHE A 16 13.07 -4.91 -10.92
CA PHE A 16 13.68 -4.64 -9.62
C PHE A 16 13.28 -3.31 -8.95
N SER A 17 12.24 -2.64 -9.44
CA SER A 17 11.76 -1.40 -8.82
C SER A 17 11.24 -1.64 -7.40
N SER A 18 11.40 -0.63 -6.53
CA SER A 18 10.89 -0.59 -5.16
C SER A 18 9.48 0.02 -5.04
N GLY A 19 8.93 0.53 -6.14
CA GLY A 19 7.57 1.06 -6.21
C GLY A 19 7.32 1.84 -7.51
N PRO A 20 6.31 1.48 -8.33
CA PRO A 20 5.54 0.23 -8.30
C PRO A 20 6.43 -1.01 -8.48
N CYS A 21 6.08 -2.14 -7.87
CA CYS A 21 6.83 -3.40 -7.94
C CYS A 21 6.10 -4.49 -8.75
N THR A 22 6.81 -5.58 -9.03
CA THR A 22 6.21 -6.82 -9.57
C THR A 22 5.02 -7.27 -8.72
N LYS A 23 3.92 -7.65 -9.37
CA LYS A 23 2.75 -8.29 -8.74
C LYS A 23 3.05 -9.73 -8.35
N ILE A 24 2.16 -10.35 -7.57
CA ILE A 24 2.28 -11.76 -7.18
C ILE A 24 2.41 -12.69 -8.40
N PRO A 25 3.10 -13.82 -8.28
CA PRO A 25 3.15 -14.83 -9.35
C PRO A 25 1.74 -15.23 -9.81
N GLY A 26 1.55 -15.35 -11.14
CA GLY A 26 0.25 -15.71 -11.72
C GLY A 26 -0.80 -14.59 -11.75
N PHE A 27 -0.44 -13.35 -11.37
CA PHE A 27 -1.35 -12.20 -11.48
C PHE A 27 -1.92 -12.05 -12.90
N SER A 28 -3.24 -11.88 -12.99
CA SER A 28 -3.94 -11.53 -14.24
C SER A 28 -5.02 -10.50 -13.98
N LEU A 29 -5.40 -9.73 -15.00
CA LEU A 29 -6.46 -8.73 -14.87
C LEU A 29 -7.83 -9.32 -14.52
N ASN A 30 -8.06 -10.61 -14.80
CA ASN A 30 -9.29 -11.31 -14.45
C ASN A 30 -9.51 -11.37 -12.92
N MET A 31 -8.44 -11.24 -12.12
CA MET A 31 -8.55 -11.12 -10.66
C MET A 31 -9.26 -9.83 -10.21
N LEU A 32 -9.43 -8.86 -11.12
CA LEU A 32 -10.12 -7.59 -10.89
C LEU A 32 -11.48 -7.52 -11.59
N ALA A 33 -11.97 -8.63 -12.15
CA ALA A 33 -13.18 -8.64 -12.99
C ALA A 33 -14.46 -8.24 -12.23
N ASP A 34 -14.49 -8.44 -10.91
CA ASP A 34 -15.60 -8.10 -10.03
C ASP A 34 -15.42 -6.74 -9.32
N ALA A 35 -14.39 -5.97 -9.70
CA ALA A 35 -14.14 -4.66 -9.12
C ALA A 35 -15.36 -3.74 -9.35
N PRO A 36 -15.85 -3.01 -8.33
CA PRO A 36 -17.01 -2.13 -8.44
C PRO A 36 -16.69 -0.80 -9.14
N LEU A 37 -16.12 -0.88 -10.34
CA LEU A 37 -15.72 0.27 -11.16
C LEU A 37 -16.95 1.11 -11.55
N GLY A 38 -16.79 2.45 -11.55
CA GLY A 38 -17.87 3.38 -11.91
C GLY A 38 -19.04 3.44 -10.92
N ARG A 39 -18.97 2.73 -9.78
CA ARG A 39 -19.99 2.78 -8.74
C ARG A 39 -19.70 3.89 -7.74
N SER A 40 -20.75 4.38 -7.09
CA SER A 40 -20.59 5.29 -5.95
C SER A 40 -19.78 4.62 -4.85
N HIS A 41 -18.76 5.33 -4.33
CA HIS A 41 -18.00 4.90 -3.16
C HIS A 41 -18.87 4.72 -1.90
N ARG A 42 -20.07 5.31 -1.88
CA ARG A 42 -21.06 5.17 -0.80
C ARG A 42 -21.97 3.95 -0.97
N ALA A 43 -21.85 3.19 -2.05
CA ALA A 43 -22.61 1.98 -2.26
C ALA A 43 -22.15 0.87 -1.28
N ALA A 44 -23.08 -0.01 -0.90
CA ALA A 44 -22.80 -1.10 0.04
C ALA A 44 -21.61 -1.97 -0.40
N ILE A 45 -21.52 -2.29 -1.69
CA ILE A 45 -20.44 -3.11 -2.24
C ILE A 45 -19.04 -2.51 -2.02
N GLY A 46 -18.88 -1.20 -2.24
CA GLY A 46 -17.60 -0.51 -2.04
C GLY A 46 -17.22 -0.44 -0.56
N LYS A 47 -18.19 -0.14 0.32
CA LYS A 47 -17.96 -0.14 1.77
C LYS A 47 -17.58 -1.52 2.29
N ALA A 48 -18.22 -2.58 1.80
CA ALA A 48 -17.92 -3.95 2.19
C ALA A 48 -16.48 -4.34 1.82
N ARG A 49 -16.02 -4.00 0.61
CA ARG A 49 -14.62 -4.22 0.18
C ARG A 49 -13.60 -3.45 1.01
N LEU A 50 -13.91 -2.20 1.39
CA LEU A 50 -13.03 -1.42 2.27
C LEU A 50 -12.98 -1.99 3.69
N ALA A 51 -14.11 -2.44 4.24
CA ALA A 51 -14.17 -3.11 5.54
C ALA A 51 -13.35 -4.40 5.54
N GLU A 52 -13.53 -5.25 4.52
CA GLU A 52 -12.75 -6.48 4.32
C GLU A 52 -11.23 -6.19 4.31
N ALA A 53 -10.79 -5.16 3.58
CA ALA A 53 -9.39 -4.77 3.55
C ALA A 53 -8.87 -4.30 4.93
N ILE A 54 -9.68 -3.56 5.68
CA ILE A 54 -9.34 -3.11 7.04
C ILE A 54 -9.21 -4.30 8.00
N ASP A 55 -10.15 -5.23 7.95
CA ASP A 55 -10.19 -6.41 8.82
C ASP A 55 -8.98 -7.32 8.52
N LEU A 56 -8.72 -7.61 7.24
CA LEU A 56 -7.54 -8.38 6.84
C LEU A 56 -6.23 -7.69 7.24
N THR A 57 -6.15 -6.37 7.14
CA THR A 57 -4.96 -5.61 7.58
C THR A 57 -4.71 -5.79 9.07
N ARG A 58 -5.77 -5.75 9.89
CA ARG A 58 -5.69 -6.00 11.32
C ARG A 58 -5.17 -7.40 11.61
N ASP A 59 -5.73 -8.41 10.94
CA ASP A 59 -5.38 -9.81 11.16
C ASP A 59 -3.93 -10.11 10.75
N VAL A 60 -3.50 -9.61 9.60
CA VAL A 60 -2.13 -9.82 9.08
C VAL A 60 -1.07 -9.14 9.93
N LEU A 61 -1.34 -7.92 10.41
CA LEU A 61 -0.37 -7.13 11.16
C LEU A 61 -0.50 -7.27 12.69
N GLY A 62 -1.53 -7.94 13.19
CA GLY A 62 -1.82 -8.07 14.62
C GLY A 62 -2.15 -6.72 15.28
N VAL A 63 -2.91 -5.84 14.61
CA VAL A 63 -3.21 -4.50 15.12
C VAL A 63 -4.12 -4.58 16.36
N PRO A 64 -3.76 -3.93 17.50
CA PRO A 64 -4.57 -3.95 18.72
C PRO A 64 -6.02 -3.51 18.51
N ALA A 65 -6.96 -4.12 19.23
CA ALA A 65 -8.40 -3.93 19.03
C ALA A 65 -8.87 -2.47 19.28
N ASP A 66 -8.17 -1.75 20.13
CA ASP A 66 -8.43 -0.34 20.46
C ASP A 66 -7.83 0.64 19.43
N TYR A 67 -7.02 0.17 18.48
CA TYR A 67 -6.44 0.99 17.41
C TYR A 67 -7.36 1.04 16.19
N ARG A 68 -7.42 2.20 15.54
CA ARG A 68 -8.15 2.42 14.29
C ARG A 68 -7.23 2.29 13.08
N ILE A 69 -7.75 1.75 11.98
CA ILE A 69 -7.05 1.65 10.69
C ILE A 69 -7.79 2.55 9.69
N GLY A 70 -7.04 3.45 9.04
CA GLY A 70 -7.56 4.35 8.02
C GLY A 70 -6.99 4.04 6.65
N ILE A 71 -7.84 4.00 5.63
CA ILE A 71 -7.44 3.97 4.21
C ILE A 71 -7.60 5.38 3.66
N VAL A 72 -6.51 5.99 3.21
CA VAL A 72 -6.48 7.38 2.75
C VAL A 72 -5.87 7.49 1.35
N PRO A 73 -6.26 8.49 0.56
CA PRO A 73 -5.63 8.77 -0.73
C PRO A 73 -4.24 9.41 -0.53
N ALA A 74 -3.52 9.61 -1.64
CA ALA A 74 -2.23 10.32 -1.70
C ALA A 74 -1.01 9.59 -1.12
N SER A 75 -1.03 8.25 -1.12
CA SER A 75 0.10 7.37 -0.74
C SER A 75 0.64 7.62 0.68
N ASP A 76 1.82 7.04 0.96
CA ASP A 76 2.53 7.23 2.22
C ASP A 76 2.83 8.71 2.49
N THR A 77 3.07 9.51 1.45
CA THR A 77 3.29 10.96 1.59
C THR A 77 2.07 11.65 2.19
N GLY A 78 0.88 11.41 1.65
CA GLY A 78 -0.37 11.98 2.16
C GLY A 78 -0.76 11.42 3.52
N ALA A 79 -0.48 10.14 3.78
CA ALA A 79 -0.71 9.54 5.10
C ALA A 79 0.17 10.18 6.18
N VAL A 80 1.47 10.38 5.90
CA VAL A 80 2.40 11.06 6.80
C VAL A 80 1.99 12.52 6.98
N GLU A 81 1.66 13.24 5.90
CA GLU A 81 1.19 14.62 5.97
C GLU A 81 -0.07 14.75 6.86
N MET A 82 -1.07 13.89 6.66
CA MET A 82 -2.28 13.87 7.49
C MET A 82 -1.96 13.62 8.96
N ALA A 83 -1.02 12.72 9.26
CA ALA A 83 -0.59 12.44 10.63
C ALA A 83 0.11 13.67 11.25
N LEU A 84 1.03 14.31 10.52
CA LEU A 84 1.72 15.53 10.98
C LEU A 84 0.73 16.66 11.26
N TRP A 85 -0.23 16.90 10.37
CA TRP A 85 -1.26 17.92 10.60
C TRP A 85 -2.16 17.61 11.80
N SER A 86 -2.48 16.33 12.03
CA SER A 86 -3.36 15.92 13.13
C SER A 86 -2.66 15.94 14.50
N LEU A 87 -1.37 15.59 14.54
CA LEU A 87 -0.60 15.46 15.78
C LEU A 87 0.18 16.73 16.13
N LEU A 88 0.75 17.39 15.14
CA LEU A 88 1.62 18.55 15.32
C LEU A 88 0.91 19.87 14.98
N GLY A 89 0.06 19.87 13.96
CA GLY A 89 -0.58 21.09 13.46
C GLY A 89 0.45 22.07 12.86
N ALA A 90 0.12 23.37 12.85
CA ALA A 90 0.96 24.41 12.24
C ALA A 90 2.23 24.79 13.03
N ARG A 91 2.67 23.96 13.99
CA ARG A 91 3.81 24.28 14.86
C ARG A 91 5.13 24.12 14.09
N PRO A 92 6.13 24.99 14.32
CA PRO A 92 7.48 24.77 13.82
C PRO A 92 8.02 23.43 14.32
N VAL A 93 8.67 22.68 13.42
CA VAL A 93 9.29 21.40 13.72
C VAL A 93 10.72 21.39 13.22
N GLU A 94 11.61 20.77 13.98
CA GLU A 94 12.97 20.48 13.54
C GLU A 94 13.02 19.02 13.08
N MET A 95 13.56 18.80 11.88
CA MET A 95 13.66 17.47 11.25
C MET A 95 15.12 17.08 11.15
N LEU A 96 15.45 15.86 11.57
CA LEU A 96 16.74 15.23 11.32
C LEU A 96 16.60 14.29 10.12
N ALA A 97 17.49 14.42 9.14
CA ALA A 97 17.56 13.56 7.94
C ALA A 97 18.85 12.73 7.96
#